data_AF-A0A351RTJ7-F1
#
_entry.id   AF-A0A351RTJ7-F1
#
_cell.length_a   1.000
_cell.length_b   1.000
_cell.length_c   1.000
_cell.angle_alpha   90.00
_cell.angle_beta   90.00
_cell.angle_gamma   90.00
#
_symmetry.space_group_name_H-M   'P 1'
#
loop_
_entity.id
_entity.type
_entity.pdbx_description
1 polymer ?
#
loop_
_entity_poly.entity_id
_entity_poly.type
_entity_poly.pdbx_seq_one_letter_code
_entity_poly.pdbx_strand_id
1 'polypeptide(L)' 'MAKERIKELKKKIEALVIAIPRELEAYEFYLDLAEKSADDAPSREMFMFLAKQELFHRDHLEKIMNDFQNQLEEELKKGK' A
#
# COMPACT_ATOMS: atom_id res chain seq x y z
N MET A 1 -19.22 20.65 -8.42
CA MET A 1 -17.87 20.67 -7.79
C MET A 1 -17.73 19.59 -6.71
N ALA A 2 -18.55 19.55 -5.66
CA ALA A 2 -18.48 18.52 -4.60
C ALA A 2 -18.66 17.07 -5.10
N LYS A 3 -19.64 16.80 -5.99
CA LYS A 3 -19.85 15.46 -6.58
C LYS A 3 -18.62 14.93 -7.32
N GLU A 4 -17.91 15.79 -8.04
CA GLU A 4 -16.69 15.40 -8.76
C GLU A 4 -15.55 15.11 -7.78
N ARG A 5 -15.40 15.92 -6.73
CA ARG A 5 -14.40 15.67 -5.68
C ARG A 5 -14.63 14.33 -4.97
N ILE A 6 -15.89 14.01 -4.62
CA ILE A 6 -16.26 12.72 -4.02
C ILE A 6 -15.91 11.56 -4.95
N LYS A 7 -16.21 11.68 -6.25
CA LYS A 7 -15.89 10.67 -7.25
C LYS A 7 -14.38 10.43 -7.34
N GLU A 8 -13.59 11.50 -7.38
CA GLU A 8 -12.12 11.41 -7.42
C GLU A 8 -11.54 10.78 -6.15
N LEU A 9 -12.06 11.12 -4.96
CA LEU A 9 -11.62 10.51 -3.70
C LEU A 9 -11.90 9.00 -3.66
N LYS A 10 -13.10 8.57 -4.10
CA LYS A 10 -13.43 7.15 -4.21
C LYS A 10 -12.49 6.41 -5.16
N LYS A 11 -12.21 6.99 -6.34
CA LYS A 11 -11.29 6.39 -7.31
C LYS A 11 -9.87 6.25 -6.75
N LYS A 12 -9.39 7.23 -5.99
CA LYS A 12 -8.09 7.14 -5.31
C LYS A 12 -8.07 6.03 -4.25
N ILE A 13 -9.12 5.91 -3.45
CA ILE A 13 -9.26 4.83 -2.45
C ILE A 13 -9.30 3.47 -3.15
N GLU A 14 -10.05 3.31 -4.23
CA GLU A 14 -10.11 2.07 -5.02
C GLU A 14 -8.74 1.63 -5.53
N ALA A 15 -7.90 2.57 -5.97
CA ALA A 15 -6.52 2.26 -6.37
C ALA A 15 -5.69 1.72 -5.20
N LEU A 16 -5.86 2.28 -3.99
CA LEU A 16 -5.14 1.85 -2.79
C LEU A 16 -5.63 0.48 -2.27
N VAL A 17 -6.92 0.17 -2.43
CA VAL A 17 -7.48 -1.15 -2.12
C VAL A 17 -6.81 -2.26 -2.95
N ILE A 18 -6.32 -1.94 -4.15
CA ILE A 18 -5.57 -2.87 -4.99
C ILE A 18 -4.06 -2.86 -4.66
N ALA A 19 -3.49 -1.68 -4.38
CA ALA A 19 -2.05 -1.55 -4.15
C ALA A 19 -1.59 -2.14 -2.81
N ILE A 20 -2.32 -1.90 -1.72
CA ILE A 20 -1.92 -2.34 -0.37
C ILE A 20 -1.74 -3.87 -0.27
N PRO A 21 -2.67 -4.71 -0.76
CA PRO A 21 -2.46 -6.16 -0.76
C PRO A 21 -1.27 -6.60 -1.61
N ARG A 22 -0.96 -5.89 -2.71
CA ARG A 22 0.19 -6.22 -3.56
C ARG A 22 1.52 -5.99 -2.86
N GLU A 23 1.63 -5.00 -1.97
CA GLU A 23 2.82 -4.83 -1.14
C GLU A 23 3.02 -6.01 -0.18
N LEU A 24 1.94 -6.59 0.34
CA LEU A 24 2.01 -7.80 1.17
C LEU A 24 2.39 -9.04 0.35
N GLU A 25 1.82 -9.20 -0.85
CA GLU A 25 2.22 -10.27 -1.78
C GLU A 25 3.71 -10.15 -2.17
N ALA A 26 4.19 -8.93 -2.42
CA ALA A 26 5.61 -8.67 -2.72
C ALA A 26 6.52 -8.94 -1.52
N TYR A 27 6.09 -8.58 -0.31
CA TYR A 27 6.79 -8.93 0.92
C TYR A 27 6.99 -10.45 1.07
N GLU A 28 5.91 -11.22 0.93
CA GLU A 28 5.93 -12.68 1.01
C GLU A 28 6.81 -13.29 -0.09
N PHE A 29 6.72 -12.74 -1.31
CA PHE A 29 7.56 -13.15 -2.43
C PHE A 29 9.05 -12.95 -2.16
N TYR A 30 9.46 -11.78 -1.65
CA TYR A 30 10.87 -11.55 -1.33
C TYR A 30 11.35 -12.35 -0.12
N LEU A 31 10.49 -12.65 0.85
CA LEU A 31 10.85 -13.58 1.93
C LEU A 31 11.12 -14.99 1.40
N ASP A 32 10.27 -15.50 0.51
CA ASP A 32 10.45 -16.80 -0.13
C ASP A 32 11.76 -16.85 -0.96
N LEU A 33 12.08 -15.78 -1.69
CA LEU A 33 13.37 -15.68 -2.38
C LEU A 33 14.56 -15.64 -1.42
N ALA A 34 14.45 -14.91 -0.31
CA ALA A 34 15.50 -14.87 0.71
C ALA A 34 15.75 -16.26 1.34
N GLU A 35 14.70 -17.05 1.55
CA GLU A 35 14.78 -18.43 2.03
C GLU A 35 15.45 -19.34 0.99
N LYS A 36 15.05 -19.23 -0.28
CA LYS A 36 15.62 -20.01 -1.39
C LYS A 36 17.07 -19.66 -1.69
N SER A 37 17.53 -18.47 -1.31
CA SER A 37 18.91 -18.01 -1.44
C SER A 37 19.75 -18.23 -0.18
N ALA A 38 19.40 -19.20 0.68
CA ALA A 38 20.10 -19.44 1.95
C ALA A 38 21.64 -19.60 1.83
N ASP A 39 22.10 -20.20 0.73
CA ASP A 39 23.53 -20.46 0.48
C ASP A 39 24.28 -19.29 -0.21
N ASP A 40 23.57 -18.22 -0.60
CA ASP A 40 24.15 -17.01 -1.22
C ASP A 40 23.83 -15.77 -0.37
N ALA A 41 24.74 -15.45 0.55
CA ALA A 41 24.55 -14.40 1.54
C ALA A 41 24.21 -13.02 0.92
N PRO A 42 24.93 -12.51 -0.11
CA PRO A 42 24.56 -11.27 -0.79
C PRO A 42 23.12 -11.23 -1.31
N SER A 43 22.66 -12.29 -2.00
CA SER A 43 21.29 -12.35 -2.53
C SER A 43 20.25 -12.44 -1.40
N ARG A 44 20.49 -13.26 -0.38
CA ARG A 44 19.62 -13.35 0.79
C ARG A 44 19.46 -12.01 1.49
N GLU A 45 20.55 -11.27 1.69
CA GLU A 45 20.52 -9.94 2.28
C GLU A 45 19.74 -8.93 1.43
N MET A 46 19.95 -8.96 0.11
CA MET A 46 19.20 -8.12 -0.83
C MET A 46 17.70 -8.41 -0.78
N PHE A 47 17.28 -9.67 -0.83
CA PHE A 47 15.86 -10.02 -0.77
C PHE A 47 15.23 -9.69 0.59
N MET A 48 15.95 -9.90 1.69
CA MET A 48 15.52 -9.46 3.02
C MET A 48 15.36 -7.94 3.12
N PHE A 49 16.22 -7.18 2.45
CA PHE A 49 16.09 -5.72 2.37
C PHE A 49 14.84 -5.32 1.59
N LEU A 50 14.61 -5.92 0.42
CA LEU A 50 13.43 -5.66 -0.40
C LEU A 50 12.13 -6.00 0.34
N ALA A 51 12.05 -7.16 0.99
CA ALA A 51 10.91 -7.54 1.83
C ALA A 51 10.60 -6.43 2.86
N LYS A 52 11.62 -5.93 3.56
CA LYS A 52 11.42 -4.83 4.53
C LYS A 52 10.91 -3.56 3.87
N GLN A 53 11.37 -3.21 2.66
CA GLN A 53 10.86 -2.05 1.91
C GLN A 53 9.36 -2.16 1.65
N GLU A 54 8.86 -3.34 1.26
CA GLU A 54 7.43 -3.49 0.96
C GLU A 54 6.53 -3.30 2.20
N LEU A 55 7.01 -3.66 3.40
CA LEU A 55 6.30 -3.31 4.64
C LEU A 55 6.22 -1.79 4.86
N PHE A 56 7.31 -1.05 4.57
CA PHE A 56 7.29 0.41 4.65
C PHE A 56 6.36 1.03 3.60
N HIS A 57 6.34 0.49 2.37
CA HIS A 57 5.42 0.93 1.33
C HIS A 57 3.96 0.69 1.74
N ARG A 58 3.65 -0.51 2.25
CA ARG A 58 2.32 -0.85 2.77
C ARG A 58 1.87 0.14 3.85
N ASP A 59 2.70 0.37 4.87
CA ASP A 59 2.39 1.30 5.97
C ASP A 59 2.17 2.73 5.44
N HIS A 60 2.92 3.14 4.42
CA HIS A 60 2.76 4.45 3.80
C HIS A 60 1.44 4.55 3.02
N LEU A 61 1.09 3.54 2.24
CA LEU A 61 -0.17 3.48 1.48
C LEU A 61 -1.40 3.42 2.41
N GLU A 62 -1.33 2.70 3.53
CA GLU A 62 -2.39 2.67 4.54
C GLU A 62 -2.64 4.05 5.15
N LYS A 63 -1.58 4.82 5.44
CA LYS A 63 -1.71 6.22 5.90
C LYS A 63 -2.40 7.11 4.87
N ILE A 64 -1.99 7.01 3.59
CA ILE A 64 -2.64 7.76 2.50
C ILE A 64 -4.11 7.37 2.36
N MET A 65 -4.44 6.08 2.51
CA MET A 65 -5.81 5.61 2.42
C MET A 65 -6.68 6.22 3.53
N ASN A 66 -6.19 6.23 4.77
CA ASN A 66 -6.87 6.86 5.89
C ASN A 66 -7.11 8.35 5.64
N ASP A 67 -6.11 9.07 5.11
CA ASP A 67 -6.26 10.49 4.77
C ASP A 67 -7.34 10.74 3.71
N PHE A 68 -7.41 9.91 2.67
CA PHE A 68 -8.46 10.03 1.65
C PHE A 68 -9.84 9.64 2.18
N GLN A 69 -9.93 8.65 3.07
CA GLN A 69 -11.18 8.28 3.72
C GLN A 69 -11.71 9.43 4.60
N ASN A 70 -10.84 10.06 5.40
CA ASN A 70 -11.19 11.22 6.20
C ASN A 70 -11.70 12.38 5.33
N GLN A 71 -10.98 12.70 4.25
CA GLN A 71 -11.42 13.72 3.29
C GLN A 71 -12.77 13.39 2.66
N LEU A 72 -13.01 12.12 2.32
CA LEU A 72 -14.27 11.67 1.74
C LEU A 72 -15.42 11.84 2.74
N GLU A 73 -15.22 11.49 4.00
CA GLU A 73 -16.21 11.68 5.05
C GLU A 73 -16.56 13.15 5.26
N GLU A 74 -15.57 14.04 5.28
CA GLU A 74 -15.77 15.48 5.39
C GLU A 74 -16.60 16.03 4.22
N GLU A 75 -16.26 15.65 2.98
CA GLU A 75 -17.01 16.07 1.79
C GLU A 75 -18.45 15.56 1.79
N LEU A 76 -18.70 14.34 2.29
CA LEU A 76 -20.05 13.79 2.43
C LEU A 76 -20.85 14.52 3.51
N LYS A 77 -20.21 14.97 4.60
CA LYS A 77 -20.85 15.76 5.67
C LYS A 77 -21.25 17.15 5.20
N LYS A 78 -20.43 17.82 4.36
CA LYS A 78 -20.74 19.15 3.78
C LYS A 78 -21.96 19.16 2.86
N GLY A 79 -22.32 18.01 2.30
CA GLY A 79 -23.48 17.85 1.40
C GLY A 79 -24.80 17.52 2.09
N LYS A 80 -24.79 17.35 3.42
CA LYS A 80 -25.99 17.24 4.26
C LYS A 80 -26.35 18.63 4.80
#